data_AF-A0A6L5QYN8-F1
#
_entry.id   AF-A0A6L5QYN8-F1
#
_cell.length_a   1.000
_cell.length_b   1.000
_cell.length_c   1.000
_cell.angle_alpha   90.00
_cell.angle_beta   90.00
_cell.angle_gamma   90.00
#
_symmetry.space_group_name_H-M   'P 1'
#
loop_
_entity.id
_entity.type
_entity.pdbx_description
1 polymer ?
#
loop_
_entity_poly.entity_id
_entity_poly.type
_entity_poly.pdbx_seq_one_letter_code
_entity_poly.pdbx_strand_id
1 'polypeptide(L)'
;MHVARILSAAALVVVASLTPVAAQADDTTYTAQLSAANEVPANASLARGAAIFQLSADGTELDYRLIVANLENPIAAHIHLAPEGTNGAVVTFLYGPMPAGAGRTSGVIATGTITAANLIGPLAGASLADLVAEIEAGNTYVNVHTNDGEPPANTGPGDLASGEIRGQIG
;
A
#
# COMPACT_ATOMS: atom_id res chain seq x y z
N MET A 1 -53.37 1.05 73.38
CA MET A 1 -53.13 0.16 72.22
C MET A 1 -53.48 0.94 70.96
N HIS A 2 -52.49 1.38 70.17
CA HIS A 2 -52.63 1.66 68.73
C HIS A 2 -51.20 1.64 68.17
N VAL A 3 -50.90 0.63 67.35
CA VAL A 3 -49.62 0.44 66.65
C VAL A 3 -49.85 0.92 65.22
N ALA A 4 -49.10 1.91 64.75
CA ALA A 4 -49.08 2.31 63.34
C ALA A 4 -47.75 1.85 62.71
N ARG A 5 -47.90 1.06 61.65
CA ARG A 5 -46.85 0.31 60.94
C ARG A 5 -46.01 1.22 60.05
N ILE A 6 -44.70 1.06 60.11
CA ILE A 6 -43.73 1.70 59.20
C ILE A 6 -43.74 0.90 57.88
N LEU A 7 -44.07 1.55 56.77
CA LEU A 7 -43.92 1.01 55.42
C LEU A 7 -42.55 1.46 54.88
N SER A 8 -41.61 0.54 54.78
CA SER A 8 -40.34 0.77 54.09
C SER A 8 -40.54 0.55 52.59
N ALA A 9 -40.40 1.61 51.79
CA ALA A 9 -40.31 1.51 50.34
C ALA A 9 -38.87 1.15 49.94
N ALA A 10 -38.67 -0.02 49.34
CA ALA A 10 -37.39 -0.42 48.77
C ALA A 10 -37.22 0.26 47.40
N ALA A 11 -36.21 1.13 47.26
CA ALA A 11 -35.85 1.73 45.98
C ALA A 11 -35.01 0.74 45.15
N LEU A 12 -35.54 0.30 44.01
CA LEU A 12 -34.83 -0.53 43.04
C LEU A 12 -33.94 0.36 42.16
N VAL A 13 -32.63 0.31 42.38
CA VAL A 13 -31.64 0.96 41.51
C VAL A 13 -31.33 0.02 40.35
N VAL A 14 -31.81 0.35 39.15
CA VAL A 14 -31.45 -0.34 37.91
C VAL A 14 -30.15 0.28 37.39
N VAL A 15 -29.03 -0.44 37.53
CA VAL A 15 -27.76 -0.05 36.92
C VAL A 15 -27.74 -0.59 35.49
N ALA A 16 -27.89 0.30 34.51
CA ALA A 16 -27.72 -0.07 33.10
C ALA A 16 -26.22 -0.27 32.81
N SER A 17 -25.80 -1.51 32.59
CA SER A 17 -24.46 -1.85 32.12
C SER A 17 -24.31 -1.44 30.66
N LEU A 18 -23.59 -0.36 30.39
CA LEU A 18 -23.13 -0.01 29.06
C LEU A 18 -21.97 -0.94 28.67
N THR A 19 -22.25 -1.95 27.85
CA THR A 19 -21.19 -2.71 27.19
C THR A 19 -20.57 -1.83 26.12
N PRO A 20 -19.25 -1.54 26.13
CA PRO A 20 -18.63 -0.89 25.00
C PRO A 20 -18.74 -1.82 23.79
N VAL A 21 -19.45 -1.37 22.76
CA VAL A 21 -19.36 -1.97 21.43
C VAL A 21 -17.97 -1.60 20.92
N ALA A 22 -17.10 -2.59 20.72
CA ALA A 22 -15.86 -2.37 20.00
C ALA A 22 -16.22 -1.85 18.61
N ALA A 23 -15.72 -0.67 18.24
CA ALA A 23 -15.82 -0.20 16.87
C ALA A 23 -15.13 -1.23 15.98
N GLN A 24 -15.85 -1.82 15.03
CA GLN A 24 -15.21 -2.48 13.89
C GLN A 24 -14.48 -1.36 13.15
N ALA A 25 -13.15 -1.35 13.23
CA ALA A 25 -12.37 -0.53 12.33
C ALA A 25 -12.60 -1.10 10.92
N ASP A 26 -13.11 -0.26 10.02
CA ASP A 26 -13.20 -0.62 8.62
C ASP A 26 -11.77 -0.71 8.06
N ASP A 27 -11.44 -1.81 7.38
CA ASP A 27 -10.14 -1.95 6.71
C ASP A 27 -10.00 -0.84 5.66
N THR A 28 -9.01 0.03 5.84
CA THR A 28 -8.76 1.13 4.91
C THR A 28 -8.03 0.60 3.68
N THR A 29 -8.57 0.84 2.49
CA THR A 29 -8.00 0.37 1.23
C THR A 29 -7.45 1.55 0.43
N TYR A 30 -6.21 1.42 -0.04
CA TYR A 30 -5.58 2.34 -0.98
C TYR A 30 -5.28 1.63 -2.30
N THR A 31 -5.25 2.39 -3.39
CA THR A 31 -4.94 1.83 -4.70
C THR A 31 -3.95 2.69 -5.46
N ALA A 32 -3.23 2.08 -6.39
CA ALA A 32 -2.44 2.79 -7.39
C ALA A 32 -2.74 2.20 -8.77
N GLN A 33 -3.07 3.06 -9.73
CA GLN A 33 -3.22 2.66 -11.14
C GLN A 33 -1.94 3.03 -11.90
N LEU A 34 -1.21 2.00 -12.35
CA LEU A 34 0.10 2.15 -12.94
C LEU A 34 -0.01 2.23 -14.48
N SER A 35 0.68 3.20 -15.06
CA SER A 35 0.80 3.33 -16.51
C SER A 35 2.13 3.96 -16.91
N ALA A 36 2.53 3.72 -18.16
CA ALA A 36 3.71 4.34 -18.76
C ALA A 36 3.58 5.86 -18.95
N ALA A 37 2.34 6.36 -19.06
CA ALA A 37 2.07 7.78 -19.21
C ALA A 37 2.38 8.59 -17.93
N ASN A 38 2.39 7.91 -16.79
CA ASN A 38 2.69 8.52 -15.51
C ASN A 38 4.20 8.56 -15.22
N GLU A 39 5.03 7.84 -16.00
CA GLU A 39 6.50 7.87 -15.86
C GLU A 39 7.06 9.28 -16.05
N VAL A 40 8.23 9.52 -15.46
CA VAL A 40 8.93 10.81 -15.58
C VAL A 40 10.35 10.59 -16.07
N PRO A 41 10.61 10.74 -17.39
CA PRO A 41 9.66 11.09 -18.44
C PRO A 41 8.72 9.94 -18.83
N ALA A 42 7.57 10.26 -19.41
CA ALA A 42 6.63 9.26 -19.92
C ALA A 42 7.26 8.42 -21.04
N ASN A 43 6.88 7.16 -21.13
CA ASN A 43 7.38 6.24 -22.16
C ASN A 43 6.25 5.65 -23.04
N ALA A 44 6.62 4.87 -24.05
CA ALA A 44 5.71 4.35 -25.07
C ALA A 44 5.08 2.98 -24.73
N SER A 45 5.34 2.42 -23.55
CA SER A 45 4.82 1.11 -23.18
C SER A 45 3.28 1.11 -23.10
N LEU A 46 2.69 -0.01 -23.49
CA LEU A 46 1.27 -0.28 -23.34
C LEU A 46 0.98 -1.12 -22.08
N ALA A 47 2.01 -1.39 -21.27
CA ALA A 47 1.88 -2.06 -20.00
C ALA A 47 1.01 -1.25 -19.05
N ARG A 48 0.24 -1.97 -18.23
CA ARG A 48 -0.58 -1.41 -17.15
C ARG A 48 -0.35 -2.19 -15.88
N GLY A 49 -0.64 -1.57 -14.74
CA GLY A 49 -0.67 -2.27 -13.47
C GLY A 49 -1.69 -1.67 -12.52
N ALA A 50 -1.98 -2.43 -11.47
CA ALA A 50 -2.72 -1.96 -10.32
C ALA A 50 -2.04 -2.50 -9.06
N ALA A 51 -1.83 -1.64 -8.08
CA ALA A 51 -1.48 -2.05 -6.72
C ALA A 51 -2.67 -1.77 -5.80
N ILE A 52 -2.97 -2.72 -4.94
CA ILE A 52 -4.03 -2.62 -3.93
C ILE A 52 -3.37 -2.83 -2.59
N PHE A 53 -3.65 -1.94 -1.64
CA PHE A 53 -3.13 -1.98 -0.29
C PHE A 53 -4.28 -1.99 0.70
N GLN A 54 -4.21 -2.83 1.71
CA GLN A 54 -5.21 -2.93 2.78
C GLN A 54 -4.52 -2.76 4.12
N LEU A 55 -4.86 -1.67 4.82
CA LEU A 55 -4.33 -1.35 6.13
C LEU A 55 -5.10 -2.14 7.19
N SER A 56 -4.38 -2.82 8.08
CA SER A 56 -4.96 -3.53 9.21
C SER A 56 -5.69 -2.55 10.14
N ALA A 57 -6.72 -3.06 10.83
CA ALA A 57 -7.50 -2.30 11.82
C ALA A 57 -6.66 -1.57 12.89
N ASP A 58 -5.49 -2.13 13.26
CA ASP A 58 -4.57 -1.54 14.22
C ASP A 58 -3.49 -0.64 13.60
N GLY A 59 -3.46 -0.52 12.27
CA GLY A 59 -2.53 0.32 11.51
C GLY A 59 -1.08 -0.19 11.50
N THR A 60 -0.84 -1.45 11.85
CA THR A 60 0.52 -2.02 11.97
C THR A 60 0.97 -2.86 10.79
N GLU A 61 0.04 -3.26 9.93
CA GLU A 61 0.29 -4.05 8.72
C GLU A 61 -0.41 -3.43 7.51
N LEU A 62 0.29 -3.38 6.38
CA LEU A 62 -0.26 -2.96 5.08
C LEU A 62 -0.10 -4.11 4.09
N ASP A 63 -1.15 -4.92 3.96
CA ASP A 63 -1.19 -6.01 3.00
C ASP A 63 -1.30 -5.46 1.59
N TYR A 64 -0.60 -6.07 0.63
CA TYR A 64 -0.63 -5.61 -0.74
C TYR A 64 -0.75 -6.72 -1.77
N ARG A 65 -1.26 -6.33 -2.94
CA ARG A 65 -1.24 -7.11 -4.17
C ARG A 65 -0.84 -6.22 -5.33
N LEU A 66 0.17 -6.65 -6.10
CA LEU A 66 0.60 -6.01 -7.34
C LEU A 66 0.18 -6.87 -8.54
N ILE A 67 -0.60 -6.27 -9.42
CA ILE A 67 -1.11 -6.87 -10.66
C ILE A 67 -0.56 -6.09 -11.84
N VAL A 68 -0.12 -6.80 -12.88
CA VAL A 68 0.34 -6.19 -14.14
C VAL A 68 -0.34 -6.82 -15.34
N ALA A 69 -0.34 -6.09 -16.45
CA ALA A 69 -0.84 -6.56 -17.74
C ALA A 69 0.06 -6.03 -18.86
N ASN A 70 0.35 -6.88 -19.84
CA ASN A 70 1.21 -6.56 -21.00
C ASN A 70 2.61 -6.04 -20.64
N LEU A 71 3.15 -6.45 -19.49
CA LEU A 71 4.50 -6.10 -19.09
C LEU A 71 5.48 -7.15 -19.61
N GLU A 72 6.68 -6.74 -19.97
CA GLU A 72 7.76 -7.65 -20.40
C GLU A 72 8.95 -7.52 -19.45
N ASN A 73 9.55 -8.66 -19.10
CA ASN A 73 10.77 -8.74 -18.29
C ASN A 73 10.78 -7.93 -16.96
N PRO A 74 9.75 -8.02 -16.10
CA PRO A 74 9.78 -7.34 -14.80
C PRO A 74 10.92 -7.84 -13.91
N ILE A 75 11.69 -6.90 -13.36
CA ILE A 75 12.83 -7.21 -12.48
C ILE A 75 12.65 -6.72 -11.05
N ALA A 76 11.87 -5.67 -10.82
CA ALA A 76 11.65 -5.10 -9.50
C ALA A 76 10.39 -4.24 -9.46
N ALA A 77 9.82 -4.07 -8.26
CA ALA A 77 8.80 -3.06 -8.00
C ALA A 77 8.97 -2.48 -6.60
N HIS A 78 8.68 -1.19 -6.45
CA HIS A 78 8.93 -0.43 -5.23
C HIS A 78 7.79 0.54 -4.93
N ILE A 79 7.70 0.96 -3.67
CA ILE A 79 7.06 2.23 -3.29
C ILE A 79 8.15 3.30 -3.18
N HIS A 80 7.91 4.44 -3.80
CA HIS A 80 8.76 5.63 -3.74
C HIS A 80 8.07 6.75 -2.97
N LEU A 81 8.86 7.68 -2.43
CA LEU A 81 8.40 8.88 -1.72
C LEU A 81 8.65 10.14 -2.55
N ALA A 82 7.62 10.60 -3.26
CA ALA A 82 7.51 11.93 -3.87
C ALA A 82 6.05 12.19 -4.31
N PRO A 83 5.65 13.47 -4.43
CA PRO A 83 4.36 13.81 -5.04
C PRO A 83 4.32 13.42 -6.54
N GLU A 84 3.11 13.44 -7.09
CA GLU A 84 2.85 13.15 -8.50
C GLU A 84 3.74 13.99 -9.43
N GLY A 85 4.25 13.37 -10.51
CA GLY A 85 5.11 14.03 -11.50
C GLY A 85 6.56 14.25 -11.07
N THR A 86 6.95 13.84 -9.85
CA THR A 86 8.34 13.90 -9.36
C THR A 86 8.89 12.49 -9.10
N ASN A 87 10.20 12.32 -9.26
CA ASN A 87 10.91 11.08 -8.90
C ASN A 87 11.38 11.14 -7.46
N GLY A 88 11.09 10.09 -6.70
CA GLY A 88 11.38 9.98 -5.28
C GLY A 88 12.35 8.86 -4.93
N ALA A 89 12.83 8.86 -3.69
CA ALA A 89 13.62 7.74 -3.17
C ALA A 89 12.73 6.53 -2.89
N VAL A 90 13.28 5.32 -3.02
CA VAL A 90 12.59 4.07 -2.62
C VAL A 90 12.43 4.05 -1.10
N VAL A 91 11.22 3.71 -0.64
CA VAL A 91 10.89 3.54 0.78
C VAL A 91 10.48 2.12 1.14
N THR A 92 10.06 1.29 0.19
CA THR A 92 9.89 -0.16 0.40
C THR A 92 9.92 -0.97 -0.90
N PHE A 93 10.18 -2.27 -0.80
CA PHE A 93 10.20 -3.23 -1.91
C PHE A 93 8.90 -4.02 -1.98
N LEU A 94 8.39 -4.22 -3.20
CA LEU A 94 7.17 -5.00 -3.47
C LEU A 94 7.45 -6.25 -4.33
N TYR A 95 8.45 -6.20 -5.20
CA TYR A 95 8.78 -7.31 -6.09
C TYR A 95 10.27 -7.33 -6.40
N GLY A 96 10.81 -8.54 -6.61
CA GLY A 96 12.19 -8.75 -6.99
C GLY A 96 13.19 -8.64 -5.83
N PRO A 97 14.50 -8.66 -6.14
CA PRO A 97 15.05 -8.68 -7.49
C PRO A 97 14.77 -9.99 -8.25
N MET A 98 14.48 -9.89 -9.54
CA MET A 98 14.33 -11.04 -10.45
C MET A 98 15.37 -11.00 -11.58
N PRO A 99 15.70 -12.15 -12.20
CA PRO A 99 16.52 -12.18 -13.40
C PRO A 99 15.89 -11.38 -14.55
N ALA A 100 16.74 -10.78 -15.38
CA ALA A 100 16.32 -10.13 -16.62
C ALA A 100 15.81 -11.16 -17.65
N GLY A 101 15.08 -10.68 -18.67
CA GLY A 101 14.62 -11.53 -19.77
C GLY A 101 13.54 -12.55 -19.41
N ALA A 102 12.74 -12.29 -18.36
CA ALA A 102 11.67 -13.19 -17.92
C ALA A 102 10.53 -13.36 -18.93
N GLY A 103 10.49 -12.53 -19.98
CA GLY A 103 9.45 -12.52 -21.01
C GLY A 103 8.16 -11.85 -20.57
N ARG A 104 7.10 -12.09 -21.34
CA ARG A 104 5.79 -11.47 -21.12
C ARG A 104 5.13 -11.94 -19.84
N THR A 105 4.68 -10.99 -19.03
CA THR A 105 4.07 -11.22 -17.72
C THR A 105 2.72 -10.51 -17.61
N SER A 106 1.73 -11.20 -17.03
CA SER A 106 0.41 -10.64 -16.72
C SER A 106 -0.22 -11.39 -15.55
N GLY A 107 -1.03 -10.70 -14.75
CA GLY A 107 -1.64 -11.23 -13.53
C GLY A 107 -0.98 -10.68 -12.27
N VAL A 108 -1.22 -11.36 -11.14
CA VAL A 108 -0.62 -11.01 -9.85
C VAL A 108 0.86 -11.43 -9.88
N ILE A 109 1.77 -10.47 -9.71
CA ILE A 109 3.22 -10.73 -9.67
C ILE A 109 3.79 -10.67 -8.26
N ALA A 110 3.10 -10.02 -7.32
CA ALA A 110 3.50 -9.96 -5.93
C ALA A 110 2.32 -9.82 -4.98
N THR A 111 2.47 -10.42 -3.80
CA THR A 111 1.64 -10.17 -2.62
C THR A 111 2.55 -10.18 -1.40
N GLY A 112 2.20 -9.43 -0.37
CA GLY A 112 2.91 -9.47 0.90
C GLY A 112 2.32 -8.50 1.90
N THR A 113 3.02 -8.35 3.02
CA THR A 113 2.64 -7.46 4.11
C THR A 113 3.80 -6.51 4.39
N ILE A 114 3.52 -5.21 4.38
CA ILE A 114 4.50 -4.17 4.73
C ILE A 114 4.29 -3.82 6.20
N THR A 115 5.37 -3.85 6.94
CA THR A 115 5.46 -3.37 8.33
C THR A 115 6.54 -2.28 8.42
N ALA A 116 6.66 -1.64 9.57
CA ALA A 116 7.74 -0.68 9.85
C ALA A 116 9.14 -1.26 9.56
N ALA A 117 9.35 -2.58 9.75
CA ALA A 117 10.63 -3.24 9.50
C ALA A 117 11.00 -3.31 8.01
N ASN A 118 10.03 -3.13 7.11
CA ASN A 118 10.24 -3.12 5.66
C ASN A 118 10.55 -1.73 5.12
N LEU A 119 10.49 -0.70 5.96
CA LEU A 119 10.76 0.68 5.55
C LEU A 119 12.26 0.93 5.44
N ILE A 120 12.65 1.56 4.34
CA ILE A 120 14.02 1.90 4.02
C ILE A 120 14.13 3.36 3.54
N GLY A 121 15.35 3.78 3.19
CA GLY A 121 15.57 5.11 2.64
C GLY A 121 15.13 6.21 3.62
N PRO A 122 14.42 7.24 3.15
CA PRO A 122 13.94 8.33 4.01
C PRO A 122 12.99 7.91 5.14
N LEU A 123 12.37 6.73 5.05
CA LEU A 123 11.48 6.18 6.08
C LEU A 123 12.12 5.06 6.90
N ALA A 124 13.44 4.84 6.77
CA ALA A 124 14.13 3.83 7.55
C ALA A 124 14.00 4.10 9.06
N GLY A 125 13.46 3.13 9.81
CA GLY A 125 13.22 3.25 11.25
C GLY A 125 11.99 4.09 11.63
N ALA A 126 11.23 4.58 10.66
CA ALA A 126 9.94 5.23 10.89
C ALA A 126 8.86 4.18 11.23
N SER A 127 7.69 4.66 11.66
CA SER A 127 6.52 3.80 11.88
C SER A 127 5.78 3.53 10.57
N LEU A 128 4.94 2.48 10.54
CA LEU A 128 4.06 2.28 9.38
C LEU A 128 3.06 3.44 9.22
N ALA A 129 2.65 4.06 10.33
CA ALA A 129 1.78 5.24 10.30
C ALA A 129 2.41 6.42 9.55
N ASP A 130 3.74 6.57 9.58
CA ASP A 130 4.43 7.60 8.79
C ASP A 130 4.33 7.31 7.28
N LEU A 131 4.46 6.06 6.85
CA LEU A 131 4.20 5.68 5.45
C LEU A 131 2.74 5.95 5.07
N VAL A 132 1.78 5.60 5.93
CA VAL A 132 0.35 5.83 5.68
C VAL A 132 0.05 7.33 5.58
N ALA A 133 0.64 8.16 6.43
CA ALA A 133 0.49 9.62 6.33
C ALA A 133 1.01 10.16 4.99
N GLU A 134 2.13 9.62 4.48
CA GLU A 134 2.65 9.99 3.16
C GLU A 134 1.77 9.45 2.00
N ILE A 135 1.10 8.30 2.17
CA ILE A 135 0.06 7.82 1.24
C ILE A 135 -1.11 8.80 1.23
N GLU A 136 -1.66 9.13 2.39
CA GLU A 136 -2.81 10.05 2.54
C GLU A 136 -2.49 11.47 2.04
N ALA A 137 -1.23 11.90 2.17
CA ALA A 137 -0.75 13.17 1.63
C ALA A 137 -0.52 13.15 0.11
N GLY A 138 -0.66 11.99 -0.55
CA GLY A 138 -0.41 11.84 -1.98
C GLY A 138 1.08 11.92 -2.34
N ASN A 139 1.98 11.57 -1.42
CA ASN A 139 3.43 11.64 -1.58
C ASN A 139 4.08 10.29 -1.88
N THR A 140 3.31 9.25 -2.21
CA THR A 140 3.87 7.93 -2.54
C THR A 140 3.34 7.36 -3.84
N TYR A 141 4.20 6.66 -4.58
CA TYR A 141 3.83 5.98 -5.81
C TYR A 141 4.47 4.60 -5.92
N VAL A 142 3.78 3.69 -6.60
CA VAL A 142 4.34 2.40 -7.01
C VAL A 142 5.00 2.57 -8.36
N ASN A 143 6.17 1.96 -8.54
CA ASN A 143 6.86 1.87 -9.82
C ASN A 143 7.34 0.44 -10.08
N VAL A 144 7.27 -0.01 -11.34
CA VAL A 144 7.74 -1.34 -11.78
C VAL A 144 8.83 -1.16 -12.82
N HIS A 145 9.94 -1.87 -12.63
CA HIS A 145 11.13 -1.81 -13.48
C HIS A 145 11.24 -3.07 -14.33
N THR A 146 11.75 -2.92 -15.55
CA THR A 146 11.93 -4.02 -16.51
C THR A 146 13.35 -4.03 -17.07
N ASN A 147 13.81 -5.19 -17.54
CA ASN A 147 15.14 -5.36 -18.16
C ASN A 147 15.16 -6.63 -19.02
N ASP A 148 15.49 -6.50 -20.31
CA ASP A 148 15.52 -7.62 -21.26
C ASP A 148 16.81 -8.45 -21.19
N GLY A 149 17.83 -7.96 -20.47
CA GLY A 149 19.13 -8.59 -20.26
C GLY A 149 20.21 -8.12 -21.24
N GLU A 150 19.87 -7.24 -22.18
CA GLU A 150 20.78 -6.80 -23.23
C GLU A 150 21.20 -5.33 -23.05
N PRO A 151 22.51 -5.01 -23.10
CA PRO A 151 22.98 -3.62 -23.00
C PRO A 151 22.84 -2.86 -24.34
N PRO A 152 22.57 -1.54 -24.31
CA PRO A 152 22.33 -0.71 -23.13
C PRO A 152 20.91 -0.88 -22.60
N ALA A 153 20.71 -0.67 -21.30
CA ALA A 153 19.37 -0.63 -20.70
C ALA A 153 18.62 0.68 -21.06
N ASN A 154 17.31 0.70 -20.83
CA ASN A 154 16.41 1.83 -21.12
C ASN A 154 16.21 2.07 -22.63
N THR A 155 16.15 1.00 -23.42
CA THR A 155 15.97 1.07 -24.88
C THR A 155 14.50 1.07 -25.33
N GLY A 156 13.58 0.60 -24.49
CA GLY A 156 12.15 0.57 -24.81
C GLY A 156 11.34 -0.31 -23.85
N PRO A 157 10.03 -0.49 -24.13
CA PRO A 157 9.17 -1.37 -23.33
C PRO A 157 9.80 -2.76 -23.15
N GLY A 158 9.80 -3.28 -21.92
CA GLY A 158 10.49 -4.52 -21.54
C GLY A 158 11.96 -4.35 -21.14
N ASP A 159 12.54 -3.16 -21.32
CA ASP A 159 13.90 -2.81 -20.94
C ASP A 159 13.96 -1.38 -20.37
N LEU A 160 13.17 -1.08 -19.34
CA LEU A 160 13.16 0.23 -18.66
C LEU A 160 13.57 0.05 -17.20
N ALA A 161 14.88 -0.07 -16.97
CA ALA A 161 15.45 -0.24 -15.64
C ALA A 161 15.18 0.96 -14.71
N SER A 162 14.95 2.15 -15.27
CA SER A 162 14.55 3.35 -14.54
C SER A 162 13.08 3.37 -14.10
N GLY A 163 12.23 2.55 -14.73
CA GLY A 163 10.78 2.48 -14.49
C GLY A 163 10.00 2.36 -15.80
N GLU A 164 9.13 1.36 -15.91
CA GLU A 164 8.26 1.18 -17.08
C GLU A 164 6.84 1.71 -16.83
N ILE A 165 6.29 1.46 -15.64
CA ILE A 165 4.94 1.91 -15.26
C ILE A 165 4.92 2.41 -13.81
N ARG A 166 4.23 3.53 -13.57
CA ARG A 166 4.01 4.08 -12.22
C ARG A 166 2.60 4.58 -11.98
N GLY A 167 2.23 4.67 -10.71
CA GLY A 167 0.95 5.20 -10.26
C GLY A 167 1.04 5.68 -8.82
N GLN A 168 0.48 6.86 -8.54
CA GLN A 168 0.36 7.38 -7.18
C GLN A 168 -0.56 6.48 -6.36
N ILE A 169 -0.27 6.32 -5.07
CA ILE A 169 -1.11 5.59 -4.13
C ILE A 169 -2.12 6.58 -3.52
N GLY A 170 -3.40 6.21 -3.48
CA GLY A 170 -4.48 6.96 -2.85
C GLY A 170 -5.85 6.32 -2.98
#